data_AF-A0A6L8KSP9-F1
#
_entry.id   AF-A0A6L8KSP9-F1
#
_cell.length_a   1.000
_cell.length_b   1.000
_cell.length_c   1.000
_cell.angle_alpha   90.00
_cell.angle_beta   90.00
_cell.angle_gamma   90.00
#
_symmetry.space_group_name_H-M   'P 1'
#
loop_
_entity.id
_entity.type
_entity.pdbx_description
1 polymer ?
#
loop_
_entity_poly.entity_id
_entity_poly.type
_entity_poly.pdbx_seq_one_letter_code
_entity_poly.pdbx_strand_id
1 'polypeptide(L)' 'MDDELEVTVDGISYKVSELSQEAQEQVANLQFVDAQMAQLTSQLAVYQTARNAYQAALQQLVPRARQ' A
#
# COMPACT_ATOMS: atom_id res chain seq x y z
N MET A 1 22.56 14.40 12.12
CA MET A 1 22.60 13.94 10.71
C MET A 1 21.32 14.47 10.14
N ASP A 2 21.43 15.49 9.28
CA ASP A 2 20.26 16.03 8.58
C ASP A 2 19.95 15.04 7.45
N ASP A 3 19.03 14.11 7.71
CA ASP A 3 18.48 13.25 6.67
C ASP A 3 17.53 14.11 5.83
N GLU A 4 18.09 14.67 4.75
CA GLU A 4 17.36 15.51 3.81
C GLU A 4 16.45 14.63 2.94
N LEU A 5 15.19 15.07 2.73
CA LEU A 5 14.22 14.30 1.96
C LEU A 5 14.66 14.21 0.50
N GLU A 6 14.81 12.99 0.00
CA GLU A 6 15.13 12.72 -1.40
C GLU A 6 14.00 11.97 -2.10
N VAL A 7 13.84 12.24 -3.39
CA VAL A 7 12.92 11.52 -4.28
C VAL A 7 13.70 10.99 -5.49
N THR A 8 13.45 9.74 -5.86
CA THR A 8 14.05 9.15 -7.07
C THR A 8 13.07 9.21 -8.23
N VAL A 9 13.48 9.86 -9.33
CA VAL A 9 12.72 9.92 -10.58
C VAL A 9 13.63 9.42 -11.70
N ASP A 10 13.16 8.44 -12.48
CA ASP A 10 13.92 7.80 -13.58
C ASP A 10 15.31 7.29 -13.17
N GLY A 11 15.45 6.83 -11.92
CA GLY A 11 16.71 6.31 -11.38
C GLY A 11 17.70 7.37 -10.91
N ILE A 12 17.31 8.66 -10.93
CA ILE A 12 18.12 9.77 -10.42
C ILE A 12 17.50 10.25 -9.10
N SER A 13 18.31 10.36 -8.04
CA SER A 13 17.88 10.92 -6.76
C SER A 13 18.00 12.44 -6.76
N TYR A 14 16.96 13.11 -6.30
CA TYR A 14 16.90 14.56 -6.16
C TYR A 14 16.57 14.92 -4.73
N LYS A 15 17.29 15.89 -4.17
CA LYS A 15 16.91 16.54 -2.92
C LYS A 15 15.64 17.34 -3.14
N VAL A 16 14.60 17.06 -2.37
CA VAL A 16 13.30 17.72 -2.53
C VAL A 16 13.41 19.23 -2.31
N SER A 17 14.29 19.66 -1.40
CA SER A 17 14.60 21.08 -1.12
C SER A 17 15.18 21.83 -2.33
N GLU A 18 15.83 21.14 -3.26
CA GLU A 18 16.45 21.71 -4.46
C GLU A 18 15.51 21.71 -5.67
N LEU A 19 14.33 21.10 -5.56
CA LEU A 19 13.32 21.06 -6.61
C LEU A 19 12.52 22.37 -6.69
N SER A 20 11.87 22.61 -7.84
CA SER A 20 10.90 23.70 -7.98
C SER A 20 9.72 23.52 -7.03
N GLN A 21 9.03 24.62 -6.69
CA GLN A 21 7.85 24.56 -5.83
C GLN A 21 6.78 23.60 -6.38
N GLU A 22 6.51 23.65 -7.68
CA GLU A 22 5.56 22.74 -8.33
C GLU A 22 5.98 21.27 -8.18
N ALA A 23 7.27 20.96 -8.32
CA ALA A 23 7.77 19.60 -8.14
C ALA A 23 7.67 19.14 -6.69
N GLN A 24 7.96 20.01 -5.72
CA GLN A 24 7.77 19.71 -4.29
C GLN A 24 6.29 19.41 -3.96
N GLU A 25 5.36 20.17 -4.54
CA GLU A 25 3.92 19.93 -4.40
C GLU A 25 3.52 18.56 -4.96
N GLN A 26 4.07 18.17 -6.12
CA GLN A 26 3.80 16.83 -6.66
C GLN A 26 4.40 15.72 -5.81
N VAL A 27 5.60 15.90 -5.23
CA VAL A 27 6.16 14.94 -4.27
C VAL A 27 5.23 14.75 -3.07
N ALA A 28 4.72 15.84 -2.51
CA ALA A 28 3.78 15.77 -1.40
C ALA A 28 2.46 15.04 -1.78
N ASN A 29 1.93 15.33 -2.97
CA ASN A 29 0.73 14.65 -3.48
C ASN A 29 0.96 13.14 -3.66
N LEU A 30 2.11 12.75 -4.20
CA LEU A 30 2.46 11.33 -4.38
C LEU A 30 2.58 10.63 -3.02
N GLN A 31 3.30 11.21 -2.06
CA GLN A 31 3.43 10.65 -0.71
C GLN A 31 2.07 10.48 -0.02
N PHE A 32 1.17 11.45 -0.20
CA PHE A 32 -0.20 11.35 0.32
C PHE A 32 -0.94 10.16 -0.31
N VAL A 33 -0.93 10.03 -1.63
CA VAL A 33 -1.61 8.93 -2.31
C VAL A 33 -1.00 7.58 -1.94
N ASP A 34 0.32 7.49 -1.83
CA ASP A 34 1.03 6.27 -1.41
C ASP A 34 0.63 5.83 0.00
N ALA A 35 0.52 6.77 0.94
CA ALA A 35 0.06 6.48 2.30
C ALA A 35 -1.39 5.95 2.29
N GLN A 36 -2.27 6.55 1.48
CA GLN A 36 -3.65 6.09 1.33
C GLN A 36 -3.71 4.69 0.71
N MET A 37 -2.89 4.40 -0.31
CA MET A 37 -2.79 3.06 -0.90
C MET A 37 -2.32 2.04 0.13
N ALA A 38 -1.29 2.35 0.91
CA ALA A 38 -0.80 1.47 1.98
C ALA A 38 -1.90 1.17 3.02
N GLN A 39 -2.69 2.17 3.41
CA GLN A 39 -3.81 1.99 4.33
C GLN A 39 -4.89 1.08 3.73
N LEU A 40 -5.23 1.24 2.45
CA LEU A 40 -6.20 0.38 1.76
C LEU A 40 -5.69 -1.06 1.65
N THR A 41 -4.41 -1.27 1.33
CA THR A 41 -3.79 -2.60 1.30
C THR A 41 -3.85 -3.28 2.66
N SER A 42 -3.60 -2.54 3.75
CA SER A 42 -3.73 -3.06 5.11
C SER A 42 -5.17 -3.49 5.43
N GLN A 43 -6.16 -2.67 5.07
CA GLN A 43 -7.58 -3.03 5.23
C GLN A 43 -7.94 -4.27 4.40
N LEU A 44 -7.46 -4.34 3.16
CA LEU A 44 -7.70 -5.49 2.29
C LEU A 44 -7.15 -6.79 2.90
N ALA A 45 -5.98 -6.75 3.54
CA ALA A 45 -5.41 -7.92 4.22
C ALA A 45 -6.30 -8.43 5.37
N VAL A 46 -6.94 -7.53 6.12
CA VAL A 46 -7.93 -7.88 7.15
C VAL A 46 -9.12 -8.60 6.52
N TYR A 47 -9.68 -8.06 5.44
CA TYR A 47 -10.82 -8.68 4.74
C TYR A 47 -10.46 -10.03 4.11
N GLN A 48 -9.24 -10.17 3.57
CA GLN A 48 -8.75 -11.45 3.04
C GLN A 48 -8.67 -12.51 4.14
N THR A 49 -8.22 -12.14 5.34
CA THR A 49 -8.17 -13.03 6.50
C THR A 49 -9.57 -13.51 6.88
N ALA A 50 -10.53 -12.58 7.00
CA ALA A 50 -11.93 -12.91 7.30
C ALA A 50 -12.54 -13.82 6.22
N ARG A 51 -12.34 -13.50 4.94
CA ARG A 51 -12.80 -14.31 3.80
C ARG A 51 -12.28 -15.74 3.89
N ASN A 52 -10.99 -15.92 4.17
CA ASN A 52 -10.38 -17.24 4.30
C ASN A 52 -10.96 -18.03 5.48
N ALA A 53 -11.17 -17.38 6.62
CA ALA A 53 -11.82 -18.00 7.77
C ALA A 53 -13.25 -18.47 7.45
N TYR A 54 -14.05 -17.64 6.79
CA TYR A 54 -15.41 -18.01 6.37
C TYR A 54 -15.41 -19.15 5.35
N GLN A 55 -14.48 -19.14 4.39
CA GLN A 55 -14.33 -20.23 3.43
C GLN A 55 -13.99 -21.54 4.13
N ALA A 56 -13.07 -21.52 5.10
CA ALA A 56 -12.69 -22.70 5.89
C ALA A 56 -13.86 -23.22 6.74
N ALA A 57 -14.64 -22.32 7.34
CA ALA A 57 -15.84 -22.69 8.09
C ALA A 57 -16.90 -23.34 7.17
N LEU A 58 -17.14 -22.75 6.00
CA LEU A 58 -18.07 -23.31 5.02
C LEU A 58 -17.65 -24.72 4.57
N GLN A 59 -16.36 -24.95 4.32
CA GLN A 59 -15.83 -26.27 3.95
C GLN A 59 -16.11 -27.36 4.98
N GLN A 60 -16.26 -27.00 6.26
CA GLN A 60 -16.60 -27.94 7.33
C GLN A 60 -18.10 -28.26 7.38
N LEU A 61 -18.95 -27.36 6.88
CA LEU A 61 -20.40 -27.47 6.92
C LEU A 61 -20.98 -28.13 5.66
N VAL A 62 -20.28 -28.08 4.54
CA VAL A 62 -20.74 -28.69 3.28
C VAL A 62 -20.48 -30.20 3.28
N PRO A 63 -21.39 -31.01 2.69
CA PRO A 63 -21.15 -32.44 2.54
C PRO A 63 -19.85 -32.69 1.78
N ARG A 64 -18.99 -33.56 2.31
CA ARG A 64 -17.85 -34.05 1.54
C ARG A 64 -18.41 -34.86 0.38
N ALA A 65 -18.04 -34.51 -0.84
CA ALA A 65 -18.37 -35.33 -2.00
C ALA A 65 -17.93 -36.77 -1.70
N ARG A 66 -18.87 -37.73 -1.73
CA ARG A 66 -18.51 -39.15 -1.66
C ARG A 66 -17.56 -39.42 -2.83
N GLN A 67 -16.30 -39.68 -2.51
CA GLN A 67 -15.40 -40.38 -3.41
C GLN A 67 -15.78 -41.85 -3.46
#